data_AF-A0ABD5S1X2-F1
#
_entry.id   AF-A0ABD5S1X2-F1
#
_cell.length_a   1.000
_cell.length_b   1.000
_cell.length_c   1.000
_cell.angle_alpha   90.00
_cell.angle_beta   90.00
_cell.angle_gamma   90.00
#
_symmetry.space_group_name_H-M   'P 1'
#
loop_
_entity.id
_entity.type
_entity.pdbx_description
1 polymer ?
#
loop_
_entity_poly.entity_id
_entity_poly.type
_entity_poly.pdbx_seq_one_letter_code
_entity_poly.pdbx_strand_id
1 'polypeptide(L)'
;MRPVSDLSSLAGESVVVVGSGFGGLSTACYLAGAGADVTVLEKNEQLGGRASRLEADGFRFDMGPSWYLMPDVFETFFGHFGKRPEEYYTLTRLDPHYRIFFKDGDRVDMVPDREANKDEFEAYEPGAGEAFEEYLAKSKRNYEVGMRHFVYEDRSSVSEFLDPRLAKYARGLSLVGSMQDHVERYFDHPKLQQIMQYTLVFLGGAPNNTPALYNLMSHVDFELGVYYPDGGIGAVVDGIVDLARELGVTFHTGAEVTAIRGRRGGF
;
A
#
# COMPACT_ATOMS: atom_id res chain seq x y z
N MET A 1 0.45 -11.87 8.55
CA MET A 1 -0.05 -12.86 7.56
C MET A 1 0.68 -14.17 7.78
N ARG A 2 -0.01 -15.30 7.61
CA ARG A 2 0.62 -16.63 7.75
C ARG A 2 1.28 -17.04 6.42
N PRO A 3 2.47 -17.65 6.43
CA PRO A 3 3.08 -18.21 5.23
C PRO A 3 2.20 -19.30 4.62
N VAL A 4 2.43 -19.63 3.34
CA VAL A 4 1.70 -20.71 2.63
C VAL A 4 1.77 -22.03 3.38
N SER A 5 2.90 -22.30 4.07
CA SER A 5 3.08 -23.49 4.90
C SER A 5 2.06 -23.67 6.01
N ASP A 6 1.37 -22.60 6.40
CA ASP A 6 0.39 -22.59 7.49
C ASP A 6 -1.05 -22.70 6.95
N LEU A 7 -1.24 -22.71 5.63
CA LEU A 7 -2.54 -22.93 5.00
C LEU A 7 -2.87 -24.43 4.99
N SER A 8 -4.14 -24.76 5.17
CA SER A 8 -4.60 -26.12 4.92
C SER A 8 -4.38 -26.48 3.45
N SER A 9 -3.92 -27.70 3.18
CA SER A 9 -3.78 -28.20 1.81
C SER A 9 -5.12 -28.14 1.07
N LEU A 10 -5.08 -27.64 -0.16
CA LEU A 10 -6.17 -27.59 -1.11
C LEU A 10 -5.93 -28.53 -2.31
N ALA A 11 -5.04 -29.52 -2.14
CA ALA A 11 -4.73 -30.48 -3.19
C ALA A 11 -5.99 -31.23 -3.67
N GLY A 12 -6.24 -31.16 -4.98
CA GLY A 12 -7.42 -31.77 -5.61
C GLY A 12 -8.65 -30.86 -5.67
N GLU A 13 -8.59 -29.65 -5.11
CA GLU A 13 -9.62 -28.63 -5.28
C GLU A 13 -9.37 -27.81 -6.55
N SER A 14 -10.45 -27.50 -7.29
CA SER A 14 -10.40 -26.57 -8.42
C SER A 14 -11.03 -25.24 -8.00
N VAL A 15 -10.28 -24.15 -8.15
CA VAL A 15 -10.72 -22.82 -7.72
C VAL A 15 -10.67 -21.84 -8.88
N VAL A 16 -11.77 -21.10 -9.06
CA VAL A 16 -11.84 -19.99 -10.02
C VAL A 16 -11.77 -18.66 -9.28
N VAL A 17 -10.81 -17.83 -9.65
CA VAL A 17 -10.67 -16.44 -9.17
C VAL A 17 -11.18 -15.50 -10.25
N VAL A 18 -12.13 -14.64 -9.91
CA VAL A 18 -12.73 -13.68 -10.84
C VAL A 18 -12.09 -12.31 -10.66
N GLY A 19 -11.37 -11.86 -11.67
CA GLY A 19 -10.62 -10.61 -11.71
C GLY A 19 -9.13 -10.78 -11.40
N SER A 20 -8.30 -10.03 -12.12
CA SER A 20 -6.83 -10.12 -12.06
C SER A 20 -6.17 -8.85 -11.49
N GLY A 21 -6.86 -8.10 -10.63
CA GLY A 21 -6.21 -7.06 -9.83
C GLY A 21 -5.26 -7.65 -8.78
N PHE A 22 -4.45 -6.82 -8.10
CA PHE A 22 -3.53 -7.27 -7.04
C PHE A 22 -4.18 -8.22 -6.01
N GLY A 23 -5.42 -7.94 -5.61
CA GLY A 23 -6.21 -8.84 -4.76
C GLY A 23 -6.38 -10.23 -5.38
N GLY A 24 -6.93 -10.32 -6.59
CA GLY A 24 -7.16 -11.59 -7.26
C GLY A 24 -5.86 -12.36 -7.58
N LEU A 25 -4.81 -11.65 -8.04
CA LEU A 25 -3.51 -12.26 -8.32
C LEU A 25 -2.85 -12.82 -7.06
N SER A 26 -2.86 -12.06 -5.96
CA SER A 26 -2.31 -12.53 -4.69
C SER A 26 -3.10 -13.74 -4.16
N THR A 27 -4.43 -13.69 -4.20
CA THR A 27 -5.31 -14.82 -3.84
C THR A 27 -4.99 -16.06 -4.67
N ALA A 28 -4.82 -15.91 -6.00
CA ALA A 28 -4.47 -17.01 -6.88
C ALA A 28 -3.13 -17.66 -6.49
N CYS A 29 -2.11 -16.84 -6.18
CA CYS A 29 -0.81 -17.35 -5.73
C CYS A 29 -0.94 -18.16 -4.43
N TYR A 30 -1.64 -17.64 -3.41
CA TYR A 30 -1.79 -18.37 -2.14
C TYR A 30 -2.57 -19.68 -2.29
N LEU A 31 -3.65 -19.68 -3.09
CA LEU A 31 -4.45 -20.88 -3.34
C LEU A 31 -3.65 -21.95 -4.11
N ALA A 32 -2.91 -21.54 -5.14
CA ALA A 32 -2.04 -22.43 -5.91
C ALA A 32 -0.88 -22.95 -5.05
N GLY A 33 -0.27 -22.08 -4.23
CA GLY A 33 0.75 -22.48 -3.26
C GLY A 33 0.24 -23.48 -2.21
N ALA A 34 -1.05 -23.43 -1.87
CA ALA A 34 -1.70 -24.43 -1.02
C ALA A 34 -2.09 -25.72 -1.76
N GLY A 35 -1.83 -25.81 -3.07
CA GLY A 35 -2.01 -27.01 -3.90
C GLY A 35 -3.29 -27.06 -4.73
N ALA A 36 -4.10 -25.99 -4.75
CA ALA A 36 -5.31 -25.94 -5.58
C ALA A 36 -4.97 -25.81 -7.08
N ASP A 37 -5.83 -26.35 -7.93
CA ASP A 37 -5.84 -26.05 -9.37
C ASP A 37 -6.58 -24.73 -9.61
N VAL A 38 -5.84 -23.66 -9.91
CA VAL A 38 -6.38 -22.30 -9.93
C VAL A 38 -6.48 -21.75 -11.34
N THR A 39 -7.68 -21.27 -11.68
CA THR A 39 -7.94 -20.51 -12.91
C THR A 39 -8.37 -19.08 -12.58
N VAL A 40 -7.70 -18.08 -13.16
CA VAL A 40 -8.06 -16.67 -13.06
C VAL A 40 -8.79 -16.23 -14.33
N LEU A 41 -9.98 -15.67 -14.18
CA LEU A 41 -10.78 -15.11 -15.27
C LEU A 41 -10.76 -13.58 -15.20
N GLU A 42 -10.30 -12.93 -16.26
CA GLU A 42 -10.25 -11.48 -16.39
C GLU A 42 -11.11 -11.03 -17.58
N LYS A 43 -12.01 -10.08 -17.35
CA LYS A 43 -12.90 -9.57 -18.40
C LYS A 43 -12.17 -8.69 -19.42
N ASN A 44 -11.10 -8.02 -18.98
CA ASN A 44 -10.29 -7.15 -19.83
C ASN A 44 -9.31 -7.98 -20.67
N GLU A 45 -8.70 -7.35 -21.68
CA GLU A 45 -7.71 -7.99 -22.55
C GLU A 45 -6.34 -8.18 -21.87
N GLN A 46 -6.12 -7.49 -20.75
CA GLN A 46 -4.89 -7.51 -19.96
C GLN A 46 -5.15 -7.82 -18.49
N LEU A 47 -4.13 -8.40 -17.83
CA LEU A 47 -4.12 -8.65 -16.39
C LEU A 47 -3.75 -7.37 -15.62
N GLY A 48 -4.07 -7.30 -14.32
CA GLY A 48 -3.72 -6.19 -13.43
C GLY A 48 -4.90 -5.36 -12.93
N GLY A 49 -6.10 -5.54 -13.51
CA GLY A 49 -7.31 -4.83 -13.10
C GLY A 49 -7.15 -3.32 -13.15
N ARG A 50 -7.18 -2.64 -11.99
CA ARG A 50 -6.95 -1.18 -11.92
C ARG A 50 -5.52 -0.77 -12.27
N ALA A 51 -4.54 -1.64 -12.04
CA ALA A 51 -3.14 -1.44 -12.44
C ALA A 51 -2.93 -1.78 -13.94
N SER A 52 -3.88 -1.36 -14.77
CA SER A 52 -3.86 -1.56 -16.21
C SER A 52 -2.95 -0.56 -16.90
N ARG A 53 -2.52 -0.88 -18.13
CA ARG A 53 -1.71 0.00 -18.97
C ARG A 53 -2.50 0.42 -20.21
N LEU A 54 -2.25 1.65 -20.67
CA LEU A 54 -2.67 2.13 -21.98
C LEU A 54 -1.41 2.42 -22.80
N GLU A 55 -1.35 1.87 -24.01
CA GLU A 55 -0.33 2.22 -24.99
C GLU A 55 -0.99 2.96 -26.16
N ALA A 56 -0.53 4.17 -26.43
CA ALA A 56 -1.08 5.03 -27.48
C ALA A 56 0.02 5.92 -28.05
N ASP A 57 0.12 6.00 -29.38
CA ASP A 57 1.06 6.88 -30.09
C ASP A 57 2.53 6.75 -29.67
N GLY A 58 2.96 5.55 -29.28
CA GLY A 58 4.32 5.28 -28.79
C GLY A 58 4.56 5.65 -27.32
N PHE A 59 3.54 6.11 -26.61
CA PHE A 59 3.56 6.36 -25.17
C PHE A 59 2.90 5.22 -24.41
N ARG A 60 3.34 5.02 -23.16
CA ARG A 60 2.72 4.10 -22.21
C ARG A 60 2.27 4.86 -20.98
N PHE A 61 1.05 4.57 -20.51
CA PHE A 61 0.43 5.17 -19.35
C PHE A 61 0.00 4.09 -18.37
N ASP A 62 0.45 4.17 -17.13
CA ASP A 62 -0.17 3.43 -16.03
C ASP A 62 -1.53 4.09 -15.71
N MET A 63 -2.60 3.31 -15.75
CA MET A 63 -3.98 3.82 -15.70
C MET A 63 -4.57 3.84 -14.28
N GLY A 64 -3.79 3.45 -13.27
CA GLY A 64 -4.25 3.32 -11.90
C GLY A 64 -3.22 3.81 -10.89
N PRO A 65 -2.62 2.92 -10.09
CA PRO A 65 -1.60 3.35 -9.14
C PRO A 65 -0.39 3.90 -9.89
N SER A 66 0.21 4.94 -9.35
CA SER A 66 1.41 5.57 -9.90
C SER A 66 2.53 5.72 -8.86
N TRP A 67 2.28 5.32 -7.61
CA TRP A 67 3.22 5.41 -6.49
C TRP A 67 3.47 4.00 -5.95
N TYR A 68 4.74 3.62 -5.84
CA TYR A 68 5.14 2.41 -5.15
C TYR A 68 5.64 2.78 -3.75
N LEU A 69 4.86 2.37 -2.75
CA LEU A 69 5.10 2.59 -1.33
C LEU A 69 5.13 1.24 -0.62
N MET A 70 5.71 1.21 0.59
CA MET A 70 5.73 0.01 1.44
C MET A 70 6.34 -1.23 0.72
N PRO A 71 7.61 -1.18 0.28
CA PRO A 71 8.28 -2.32 -0.36
C PRO A 71 8.20 -3.61 0.47
N ASP A 72 8.20 -3.48 1.81
CA ASP A 72 8.10 -4.58 2.77
C ASP A 72 6.86 -5.46 2.58
N VAL A 73 5.74 -4.87 2.12
CA VAL A 73 4.51 -5.62 1.84
C VAL A 73 4.72 -6.59 0.67
N PHE A 74 5.41 -6.14 -0.38
CA PHE A 74 5.72 -6.98 -1.54
C PHE A 74 6.81 -7.99 -1.19
N GLU A 75 7.86 -7.58 -0.48
CA GLU A 75 8.90 -8.50 0.04
C GLU A 75 8.28 -9.64 0.86
N THR A 76 7.34 -9.32 1.75
CA THR A 76 6.62 -10.32 2.55
C THR A 76 5.81 -11.26 1.66
N PHE A 77 5.06 -10.70 0.70
CA PHE A 77 4.25 -11.50 -0.24
C PHE A 77 5.10 -12.49 -1.04
N PHE A 78 6.15 -12.03 -1.71
CA PHE A 78 7.05 -12.91 -2.46
C PHE A 78 7.78 -13.90 -1.53
N GLY A 79 8.16 -13.45 -0.33
CA GLY A 79 8.81 -14.27 0.69
C GLY A 79 7.99 -15.48 1.14
N HIS A 80 6.65 -15.39 1.15
CA HIS A 80 5.78 -16.53 1.44
C HIS A 80 5.88 -17.68 0.42
N PHE A 81 6.44 -17.42 -0.75
CA PHE A 81 6.71 -18.41 -1.80
C PHE A 81 8.21 -18.71 -1.94
N GLY A 82 9.04 -18.24 -1.00
CA GLY A 82 10.49 -18.41 -1.04
C GLY A 82 11.17 -17.59 -2.14
N LYS A 83 10.56 -16.48 -2.54
CA LYS A 83 11.01 -15.61 -3.63
C LYS A 83 11.28 -14.20 -3.12
N ARG A 84 11.91 -13.38 -3.94
CA ARG A 84 12.08 -11.95 -3.67
C ARG A 84 11.59 -11.08 -4.84
N PRO A 85 11.09 -9.86 -4.59
CA PRO A 85 10.65 -8.95 -5.63
C PRO A 85 11.69 -8.71 -6.73
N GLU A 86 12.98 -8.62 -6.37
CA GLU A 86 14.06 -8.29 -7.30
C GLU A 86 14.33 -9.39 -8.34
N GLU A 87 13.76 -10.58 -8.16
CA GLU A 87 13.78 -11.65 -9.15
C GLU A 87 12.80 -11.38 -10.31
N TYR A 88 11.84 -10.46 -10.13
CA TYR A 88 10.76 -10.21 -11.07
C TYR A 88 10.74 -8.77 -11.62
N TYR A 89 11.09 -7.78 -10.80
CA TYR A 89 11.15 -6.38 -11.21
C TYR A 89 12.17 -5.59 -10.39
N THR A 90 12.65 -4.49 -10.95
CA THR A 90 13.58 -3.57 -10.27
C THR A 90 12.86 -2.32 -9.80
N LEU A 91 13.35 -1.75 -8.68
CA LEU A 91 12.83 -0.54 -8.08
C LEU A 91 13.89 0.55 -8.09
N THR A 92 13.52 1.73 -8.56
CA THR A 92 14.30 2.95 -8.45
C THR A 92 13.71 3.82 -7.33
N ARG A 93 14.50 4.12 -6.29
CA ARG A 93 14.07 5.09 -5.27
C ARG A 93 14.05 6.48 -5.88
N LEU A 94 12.94 7.20 -5.73
CA LEU A 94 12.77 8.53 -6.33
C LEU A 94 13.50 9.60 -5.51
N ASP A 95 14.21 10.49 -6.21
CA ASP A 95 14.85 11.69 -5.67
C ASP A 95 14.62 12.89 -6.60
N PRO A 96 13.76 13.86 -6.22
CA PRO A 96 12.96 13.90 -4.99
C PRO A 96 11.86 12.84 -4.99
N HIS A 97 11.31 12.52 -3.82
CA HIS A 97 10.08 11.73 -3.70
C HIS A 97 8.93 12.40 -4.44
N TYR A 98 8.78 13.72 -4.25
CA TYR A 98 7.87 14.57 -5.00
C TYR A 98 8.25 16.05 -4.86
N ARG A 99 7.75 16.87 -5.78
CA ARG A 99 7.87 18.33 -5.77
C ARG A 99 6.49 18.96 -5.63
N ILE A 100 6.35 19.87 -4.67
CA ILE A 100 5.13 20.66 -4.46
C ILE A 100 5.32 22.03 -5.07
N PHE A 101 4.34 22.48 -5.85
CA PHE A 101 4.29 23.84 -6.41
C PHE A 101 3.16 24.61 -5.76
N PHE A 102 3.49 25.72 -5.09
CA PHE A 102 2.52 26.58 -4.45
C PHE A 102 2.04 27.69 -5.40
N LYS A 103 0.84 28.22 -5.13
CA LYS A 103 0.19 29.23 -5.97
C LYS A 103 0.92 30.57 -6.02
N ASP A 104 1.73 30.85 -5.01
CA ASP A 104 2.57 32.05 -4.91
C ASP A 104 3.91 31.90 -5.65
N GLY A 105 4.13 30.78 -6.35
CA GLY A 105 5.34 30.50 -7.13
C GLY A 105 6.44 29.81 -6.33
N ASP A 106 6.21 29.58 -5.04
CA ASP A 106 7.12 28.83 -4.19
C ASP A 106 7.12 27.33 -4.53
N ARG A 107 8.22 26.64 -4.24
CA ARG A 107 8.36 25.21 -4.51
C ARG A 107 9.14 24.52 -3.40
N VAL A 108 8.72 23.31 -3.08
CA VAL A 108 9.35 22.47 -2.06
C VAL A 108 9.59 21.09 -2.63
N ASP A 109 10.82 20.59 -2.48
CA ASP A 109 11.21 19.23 -2.85
C ASP A 109 11.31 18.39 -1.59
N MET A 110 10.48 17.34 -1.49
CA MET A 110 10.63 16.35 -0.44
C MET A 110 11.58 15.28 -0.94
N VAL A 111 12.77 15.22 -0.36
CA VAL A 111 13.88 14.38 -0.81
C VAL A 111 14.06 13.16 0.10
N PRO A 112 14.81 12.13 -0.34
CA PRO A 112 15.16 11.00 0.52
C PRO A 112 16.00 11.38 1.76
N ASP A 113 16.74 12.49 1.69
CA ASP A 113 17.57 12.99 2.78
C ASP A 113 16.72 13.69 3.85
N ARG A 114 16.63 13.06 5.01
CA ARG A 114 15.84 13.56 6.14
C ARG A 114 16.40 14.84 6.75
N GLU A 115 17.72 15.02 6.77
CA GLU A 115 18.31 16.27 7.29
C GLU A 115 18.04 17.42 6.32
N ALA A 116 18.10 17.17 5.00
CA ALA A 116 17.72 18.18 4.02
C ALA A 116 16.24 18.60 4.15
N ASN A 117 15.32 17.64 4.36
CA ASN A 117 13.91 17.96 4.64
C ASN A 117 13.74 18.74 5.95
N LYS A 118 14.53 18.43 6.98
CA LYS A 118 14.50 19.15 8.26
C LYS A 118 14.93 20.61 8.08
N ASP A 119 16.02 20.84 7.36
CA ASP A 119 16.51 22.19 7.04
C ASP A 119 15.47 22.98 6.22
N GLU A 120 14.79 22.30 5.29
CA GLU A 120 13.69 22.89 4.50
C GLU A 120 12.54 23.35 5.42
N PHE A 121 12.13 22.53 6.39
CA PHE A 121 11.08 22.91 7.35
C PHE A 121 11.51 24.10 8.23
N GLU A 122 12.74 24.08 8.74
CA GLU A 122 13.30 25.16 9.56
C GLU A 122 13.36 26.50 8.81
N ALA A 123 13.56 26.47 7.49
CA ALA A 123 13.56 27.68 6.67
C ALA A 123 12.19 28.38 6.58
N TYR A 124 11.08 27.64 6.74
CA TYR A 124 9.73 28.19 6.72
C TYR A 124 9.28 28.74 8.07
N GLU A 125 9.70 28.09 9.16
CA GLU A 125 9.24 28.40 10.51
C GLU A 125 10.33 28.02 11.53
N PRO A 126 10.84 28.96 12.34
CA PRO A 126 11.84 28.64 13.35
C PRO A 126 11.34 27.56 14.33
N GLY A 127 12.13 26.50 14.52
CA GLY A 127 11.79 25.33 15.33
C GLY A 127 10.99 24.25 14.59
N ALA A 128 10.55 24.49 13.35
CA ALA A 128 9.81 23.49 12.58
C ALA A 128 10.66 22.29 12.17
N GLY A 129 11.99 22.43 12.06
CA GLY A 129 12.87 21.28 11.82
C GLY A 129 12.80 20.27 12.98
N GLU A 130 12.88 20.74 14.22
CA GLU A 130 12.76 19.87 15.40
C GLU A 130 11.34 19.31 15.54
N ALA A 131 10.30 20.13 15.29
CA ALA A 131 8.92 19.68 15.32
C ALA A 131 8.63 18.59 14.27
N PHE A 132 9.24 18.68 13.09
CA PHE A 132 9.19 17.66 12.04
C PHE A 132 9.80 16.33 12.50
N GLU A 133 10.95 16.37 13.17
CA GLU A 133 11.55 15.16 13.73
C GLU A 133 10.65 14.50 14.80
N GLU A 134 10.09 15.29 15.71
CA GLU A 134 9.17 14.79 16.72
C GLU A 134 7.92 14.16 16.08
N TYR A 135 7.37 14.83 15.07
CA TYR A 135 6.22 14.36 14.32
C TYR A 135 6.51 12.99 13.67
N LEU A 136 7.65 12.85 12.96
CA LEU A 136 8.02 11.60 12.31
C LEU A 136 8.31 10.47 13.31
N ALA A 137 8.97 10.76 14.43
CA ALA A 137 9.21 9.77 15.47
C ALA A 137 7.88 9.21 16.03
N LYS A 138 6.88 10.07 16.20
CA LYS A 138 5.53 9.66 16.61
C LYS A 138 4.81 8.88 15.50
N SER A 139 4.95 9.32 14.25
CA SER A 139 4.39 8.62 13.07
C SER A 139 4.92 7.19 12.97
N LYS A 140 6.24 7.00 13.09
CA LYS A 140 6.90 5.69 13.10
C LYS A 140 6.34 4.77 14.17
N ARG A 141 6.25 5.24 15.42
CA ARG A 141 5.67 4.46 16.52
C ARG A 141 4.24 4.04 16.22
N ASN A 142 3.44 4.95 15.67
CA ASN A 142 2.05 4.66 15.31
C ASN A 142 1.96 3.67 14.16
N TYR A 143 2.83 3.76 13.15
CA TYR A 143 2.93 2.81 12.05
C TYR A 143 3.28 1.41 12.54
N GLU A 144 4.34 1.28 13.35
CA GLU A 144 4.76 -0.02 13.90
C GLU A 144 3.65 -0.69 14.73
N VAL A 145 2.96 0.09 15.57
CA VAL A 145 1.82 -0.41 16.37
C VAL A 145 0.63 -0.76 15.46
N GLY A 146 0.30 0.10 14.50
CA GLY A 146 -0.79 -0.07 13.54
C GLY A 146 -0.61 -1.33 12.70
N MET A 147 0.54 -1.44 12.02
CA MET A 147 0.85 -2.57 11.15
C MET A 147 0.88 -3.89 11.94
N ARG A 148 1.55 -3.91 13.10
CA ARG A 148 1.69 -5.14 13.90
C ARG A 148 0.39 -5.62 14.50
N HIS A 149 -0.39 -4.74 15.13
CA HIS A 149 -1.50 -5.15 15.99
C HIS A 149 -2.88 -5.03 15.35
N PHE A 150 -2.99 -4.29 14.24
CA PHE A 150 -4.25 -4.04 13.54
C PHE A 150 -4.27 -4.54 12.10
N VAL A 151 -3.16 -4.43 11.35
CA VAL A 151 -3.13 -4.83 9.93
C VAL A 151 -2.71 -6.29 9.75
N TYR A 152 -1.60 -6.70 10.36
CA TYR A 152 -1.04 -8.05 10.15
C TYR A 152 -1.58 -9.13 11.09
N GLU A 153 -2.18 -8.72 12.22
CA GLU A 153 -2.82 -9.63 13.17
C GLU A 153 -4.15 -10.11 12.58
N ASP A 154 -4.25 -11.42 12.33
CA ASP A 154 -5.46 -12.05 11.81
C ASP A 154 -6.52 -12.12 12.91
N ARG A 155 -7.48 -11.21 12.88
CA ARG A 155 -8.63 -11.20 13.80
C ARG A 155 -9.85 -11.78 13.13
N SER A 156 -10.04 -13.08 13.31
CA SER A 156 -11.10 -13.84 12.66
C SER A 156 -12.48 -13.69 13.35
N SER A 157 -12.53 -13.04 14.53
CA SER A 157 -13.78 -12.89 15.31
C SER A 157 -13.96 -11.50 15.91
N VAL A 158 -15.22 -11.01 15.96
CA VAL A 158 -15.58 -9.71 16.58
C VAL A 158 -15.19 -9.65 18.07
N SER A 159 -15.16 -10.79 18.75
CA SER A 159 -14.70 -10.91 20.14
C SER A 159 -13.22 -10.60 20.33
N GLU A 160 -12.37 -10.85 19.33
CA GLU A 160 -10.95 -10.49 19.40
C GLU A 160 -10.71 -8.99 19.27
N PHE A 161 -11.70 -8.22 18.76
CA PHE A 161 -11.66 -6.76 18.79
C PHE A 161 -12.03 -6.18 20.17
N LEU A 162 -12.59 -7.00 21.07
CA LEU A 162 -12.89 -6.64 22.47
C LEU A 162 -11.73 -7.03 23.42
N ASP A 163 -10.50 -7.12 22.91
CA ASP A 163 -9.31 -7.37 23.73
C ASP A 163 -8.92 -6.10 24.53
N PRO A 164 -8.86 -6.14 25.88
CA PRO A 164 -8.39 -5.01 26.69
C PRO A 164 -6.99 -4.51 26.31
N ARG A 165 -6.16 -5.35 25.69
CA ARG A 165 -4.84 -4.97 25.17
C ARG A 165 -4.98 -3.99 24.00
N LEU A 166 -6.02 -4.09 23.17
CA LEU A 166 -6.31 -3.12 22.11
C LEU A 166 -6.59 -1.73 22.69
N ALA A 167 -7.28 -1.62 23.84
CA ALA A 167 -7.48 -0.33 24.49
C ALA A 167 -6.15 0.31 24.96
N LYS A 168 -5.16 -0.51 25.34
CA LYS A 168 -3.80 -0.04 25.67
C LYS A 168 -3.07 0.49 24.43
N TYR A 169 -3.19 -0.19 23.28
CA TYR A 169 -2.59 0.25 22.02
C TYR A 169 -3.32 1.49 21.44
N ALA A 170 -4.64 1.55 21.58
CA ALA A 170 -5.49 2.66 21.17
C ALA A 170 -5.20 3.96 21.94
N ARG A 171 -4.81 3.88 23.22
CA ARG A 171 -4.35 5.05 24.00
C ARG A 171 -3.06 5.68 23.45
N GLY A 172 -2.24 4.90 22.76
CA GLY A 172 -0.97 5.35 22.18
C GLY A 172 -1.08 5.89 20.76
N LEU A 173 -2.16 5.56 20.06
CA LEU A 173 -2.50 6.08 18.75
C LEU A 173 -3.28 7.39 18.96
N SER A 174 -2.91 8.47 18.28
CA SER A 174 -3.74 9.69 18.25
C SER A 174 -5.00 9.43 17.41
N LEU A 175 -5.90 8.56 17.89
CA LEU A 175 -7.14 8.16 17.23
C LEU A 175 -8.26 9.19 17.34
N VAL A 176 -8.08 10.19 18.21
CA VAL A 176 -9.09 11.19 18.55
C VAL A 176 -8.64 12.56 18.02
N GLY A 177 -9.52 13.21 17.26
CA GLY A 177 -9.26 14.49 16.59
C GLY A 177 -9.03 14.35 15.07
N SER A 178 -9.08 15.48 14.37
CA SER A 178 -8.82 15.53 12.93
C SER A 178 -7.31 15.57 12.63
N MET A 179 -6.93 15.27 11.39
CA MET A 179 -5.54 15.44 10.96
C MET A 179 -5.12 16.91 10.99
N GLN A 180 -6.03 17.84 10.72
CA GLN A 180 -5.79 19.28 10.84
C GLN A 180 -5.37 19.64 12.28
N ASP A 181 -6.19 19.29 13.29
CA ASP A 181 -5.88 19.56 14.71
C ASP A 181 -4.58 18.88 15.17
N HIS A 182 -4.22 17.77 14.52
CA HIS A 182 -2.99 17.08 14.82
C HIS A 182 -1.77 17.82 14.30
N VAL A 183 -1.80 18.28 13.05
CA VAL A 183 -0.69 18.95 12.38
C VAL A 183 -0.49 20.37 12.90
N GLU A 184 -1.57 21.09 13.22
CA GLU A 184 -1.52 22.43 13.84
C GLU A 184 -0.83 22.46 15.22
N ARG A 185 -0.67 21.30 15.87
CA ARG A 185 0.12 21.20 17.12
C ARG A 185 1.63 21.21 16.90
N TYR A 186 2.08 21.00 15.67
CA TYR A 186 3.50 20.91 15.31
C TYR A 186 3.96 22.09 14.45
N PHE A 187 3.09 22.65 13.62
CA PHE A 187 3.45 23.71 12.66
C PHE A 187 2.39 24.79 12.64
N ASP A 188 2.80 26.05 12.71
CA ASP A 188 1.94 27.21 12.49
C ASP A 188 1.88 27.60 11.00
N HIS A 189 2.96 27.33 10.24
CA HIS A 189 3.07 27.76 8.86
C HIS A 189 2.16 26.95 7.93
N PRO A 190 1.26 27.59 7.15
CA PRO A 190 0.22 26.89 6.40
C PRO A 190 0.76 25.95 5.32
N LYS A 191 1.93 26.25 4.73
CA LYS A 191 2.55 25.36 3.74
C LYS A 191 3.08 24.07 4.38
N LEU A 192 3.68 24.15 5.56
CA LEU A 192 4.16 22.98 6.29
C LEU A 192 2.98 22.10 6.70
N GLN A 193 1.89 22.72 7.17
CA GLN A 193 0.66 21.99 7.45
C GLN A 193 0.12 21.26 6.22
N GLN A 194 0.09 21.91 5.05
CA GLN A 194 -0.35 21.29 3.79
C GLN A 194 0.55 20.14 3.36
N ILE A 195 1.87 20.27 3.49
CA ILE A 195 2.84 19.20 3.20
C ILE A 195 2.53 17.97 4.06
N MET A 196 2.36 18.15 5.37
CA MET A 196 2.10 17.04 6.29
C MET A 196 0.71 16.40 6.12
N GLN A 197 -0.23 17.12 5.50
CA GLN A 197 -1.58 16.63 5.21
C GLN A 197 -1.72 16.03 3.81
N TYR A 198 -0.72 16.19 2.93
CA TYR A 198 -0.76 15.67 1.56
C TYR A 198 -1.02 14.15 1.52
N THR A 199 -0.48 13.41 2.50
CA THR A 199 -0.67 11.97 2.63
C THR A 199 -2.14 11.54 2.75
N LEU A 200 -3.05 12.45 3.10
CA LEU A 200 -4.49 12.18 3.17
C LEU A 200 -5.14 12.02 1.78
N VAL A 201 -4.52 12.55 0.73
CA VAL A 201 -5.00 12.40 -0.65
C VAL A 201 -5.03 10.92 -1.06
N PHE A 202 -4.09 10.11 -0.56
CA PHE A 202 -4.04 8.67 -0.84
C PHE A 202 -5.26 7.90 -0.31
N LEU A 203 -5.98 8.47 0.66
CA LEU A 203 -7.12 7.84 1.30
C LEU A 203 -8.46 8.33 0.73
N GLY A 204 -8.42 9.28 -0.21
CA GLY A 204 -9.63 9.95 -0.73
C GLY A 204 -10.39 10.73 0.34
N GLY A 205 -9.73 11.09 1.46
CA GLY A 205 -10.32 11.80 2.59
C GLY A 205 -9.93 13.27 2.65
N ALA A 206 -10.72 14.08 3.36
CA ALA A 206 -10.41 15.49 3.61
C ALA A 206 -9.78 15.68 5.00
N PRO A 207 -8.80 16.59 5.18
CA PRO A 207 -8.08 16.76 6.46
C PRO A 207 -8.96 16.95 7.70
N ASN A 208 -10.10 17.62 7.52
CA ASN A 208 -11.02 17.95 8.61
C ASN A 208 -11.89 16.77 9.06
N ASN A 209 -11.94 15.68 8.28
CA ASN A 209 -12.79 14.51 8.57
C ASN A 209 -12.00 13.19 8.61
N THR A 210 -10.71 13.22 8.26
CA THR A 210 -9.85 12.04 8.30
C THR A 210 -9.21 11.90 9.69
N PRO A 211 -9.40 10.77 10.40
CA PRO A 211 -8.81 10.54 11.72
C PRO A 211 -7.28 10.70 11.74
N ALA A 212 -6.74 11.28 12.81
CA ALA A 212 -5.29 11.46 12.98
C ALA A 212 -4.47 10.14 13.04
N LEU A 213 -5.13 8.97 13.09
CA LEU A 213 -4.52 7.66 12.88
C LEU A 213 -3.69 7.61 11.59
N TYR A 214 -4.14 8.31 10.54
CA TYR A 214 -3.50 8.30 9.23
C TYR A 214 -2.17 9.05 9.16
N ASN A 215 -1.72 9.70 10.24
CA ASN A 215 -0.33 10.16 10.36
C ASN A 215 0.67 9.02 10.11
N LEU A 216 0.34 7.75 10.37
CA LEU A 216 1.23 6.62 10.03
C LEU A 216 1.71 6.62 8.57
N MET A 217 0.96 7.23 7.65
CA MET A 217 1.36 7.37 6.25
C MET A 217 2.53 8.33 6.05
N SER A 218 2.75 9.29 6.95
CA SER A 218 3.91 10.19 6.90
C SER A 218 5.22 9.44 7.15
N HIS A 219 5.24 8.43 8.02
CA HIS A 219 6.40 7.55 8.15
C HIS A 219 6.65 6.74 6.86
N VAL A 220 5.58 6.28 6.20
CA VAL A 220 5.70 5.60 4.89
C VAL A 220 6.32 6.54 3.86
N ASP A 221 5.84 7.78 3.80
CA ASP A 221 6.26 8.78 2.82
C ASP A 221 7.71 9.26 3.03
N PHE A 222 8.06 9.62 4.26
CA PHE A 222 9.35 10.24 4.57
C PHE A 222 10.46 9.26 4.98
N GLU A 223 10.13 8.07 5.51
CA GLU A 223 11.13 7.12 6.02
C GLU A 223 11.26 5.86 5.16
N LEU A 224 10.15 5.21 4.79
CA LEU A 224 10.20 4.07 3.87
C LEU A 224 10.53 4.54 2.43
N GLY A 225 10.00 5.70 2.07
CA GLY A 225 10.29 6.41 0.82
C GLY A 225 9.42 5.97 -0.35
N VAL A 226 9.53 6.75 -1.43
CA VAL A 226 8.77 6.55 -2.67
C VAL A 226 9.65 5.92 -3.74
N TYR A 227 9.13 4.88 -4.40
CA TYR A 227 9.83 4.15 -5.44
C TYR A 227 9.04 4.19 -6.76
N TYR A 228 9.78 3.96 -7.83
CA TYR A 228 9.26 3.70 -9.15
C TYR A 228 9.72 2.31 -9.61
N PRO A 229 8.80 1.39 -9.91
CA PRO A 229 9.16 0.15 -10.58
C PRO A 229 9.59 0.44 -12.00
N ASP A 230 10.75 -0.08 -12.40
CA ASP A 230 11.23 0.14 -13.75
C ASP A 230 10.27 -0.56 -14.73
N GLY A 231 9.63 0.25 -15.59
CA GLY A 231 8.55 -0.24 -16.43
C GLY A 231 7.14 0.20 -15.98
N GLY A 232 7.04 0.92 -14.87
CA GLY A 232 5.78 1.37 -14.29
C GLY A 232 5.14 0.32 -13.39
N ILE A 233 3.99 0.64 -12.80
CA ILE A 233 3.28 -0.28 -11.90
C ILE A 233 2.85 -1.57 -12.62
N GLY A 234 2.65 -1.52 -13.93
CA GLY A 234 2.44 -2.73 -14.73
C GLY A 234 3.56 -3.77 -14.61
N ALA A 235 4.81 -3.38 -14.36
CA ALA A 235 5.92 -4.33 -14.14
C ALA A 235 5.73 -5.15 -12.85
N VAL A 236 5.12 -4.55 -11.82
CA VAL A 236 4.78 -5.26 -10.57
C VAL A 236 3.68 -6.28 -10.82
N VAL A 237 2.68 -5.93 -11.63
CA VAL A 237 1.63 -6.86 -12.08
C VAL A 237 2.26 -8.03 -12.82
N ASP A 238 3.13 -7.76 -13.78
CA ASP A 238 3.82 -8.79 -14.57
C ASP A 238 4.61 -9.73 -13.66
N GLY A 239 5.35 -9.19 -12.68
CA GLY A 239 6.10 -10.00 -11.73
C GLY A 239 5.23 -10.93 -10.86
N ILE A 240 4.07 -10.47 -10.40
CA ILE A 240 3.13 -11.33 -9.66
C ILE A 240 2.48 -12.37 -10.58
N VAL A 241 2.18 -12.00 -11.84
CA VAL A 241 1.66 -12.95 -12.84
C VAL A 241 2.68 -14.04 -13.14
N ASP A 242 3.97 -13.69 -13.26
CA ASP A 242 5.03 -14.67 -13.50
C ASP A 242 5.20 -15.61 -12.30
N LEU A 243 5.19 -15.09 -11.06
CA LEU A 243 5.12 -15.93 -9.86
C LEU A 243 3.90 -16.86 -9.90
N ALA A 244 2.71 -16.34 -10.21
CA ALA A 244 1.50 -17.13 -10.28
C ALA A 244 1.59 -18.26 -11.33
N ARG A 245 2.21 -17.99 -12.49
CA ARG A 245 2.47 -19.00 -13.52
C ARG A 245 3.45 -20.07 -13.04
N GLU A 246 4.51 -19.69 -12.32
CA GLU A 246 5.43 -20.66 -11.69
C GLU A 246 4.70 -21.59 -10.71
N LEU A 247 3.67 -21.08 -10.03
CA LEU A 247 2.81 -21.85 -9.13
C LEU A 247 1.73 -22.67 -9.87
N GLY A 248 1.65 -22.59 -11.20
CA GLY A 248 0.70 -23.35 -12.02
C GLY A 248 -0.66 -22.69 -12.26
N VAL A 249 -0.82 -21.41 -11.93
CA VAL A 249 -2.08 -20.68 -12.16
C VAL A 249 -2.33 -20.51 -13.66
N THR A 250 -3.54 -20.83 -14.10
CA THR A 250 -4.02 -20.60 -15.46
C THR A 250 -4.76 -19.27 -15.57
N PHE A 251 -4.55 -18.52 -16.66
CA PHE A 251 -5.17 -17.22 -16.89
C PHE A 251 -6.02 -17.22 -18.18
N HIS A 252 -7.21 -16.64 -18.11
CA HIS A 252 -8.03 -16.33 -19.28
C HIS A 252 -8.44 -14.86 -19.26
N THR A 253 -7.95 -14.08 -20.24
CA THR A 253 -8.37 -12.69 -20.50
C THR A 253 -9.54 -12.67 -21.49
N GLY A 254 -10.24 -11.53 -21.59
CA GLY A 254 -11.47 -11.41 -22.39
C GLY A 254 -12.62 -12.31 -21.92
N ALA A 255 -12.55 -12.80 -20.68
CA ALA A 255 -13.48 -13.77 -20.11
C ALA A 255 -14.38 -13.08 -19.08
N GLU A 256 -15.46 -12.44 -19.54
CA GLU A 256 -16.44 -11.83 -18.65
C GLU A 256 -17.28 -12.90 -17.92
N VAL A 257 -17.14 -12.94 -16.60
CA VAL A 257 -17.97 -13.79 -15.74
C VAL A 257 -19.34 -13.14 -15.54
N THR A 258 -20.38 -13.81 -16.04
CA THR A 258 -21.76 -13.27 -16.03
C THR A 258 -22.61 -13.76 -14.86
N ALA A 259 -22.26 -14.89 -14.26
CA ALA A 259 -22.98 -15.45 -13.12
C ALA A 259 -22.12 -16.42 -12.30
N ILE A 260 -22.34 -16.43 -10.98
CA ILE A 260 -21.87 -17.48 -10.07
C ILE A 260 -23.07 -18.38 -9.78
N ARG A 261 -22.98 -19.66 -10.13
CA ARG A 261 -24.06 -20.64 -9.90
C ARG A 261 -23.78 -21.41 -8.62
N GLY A 262 -24.46 -21.06 -7.54
CA GLY A 262 -24.47 -21.84 -6.31
C GLY A 262 -25.39 -23.06 -6.40
N ARG A 263 -25.12 -24.07 -5.58
CA ARG A 263 -26.09 -25.10 -5.20
C ARG A 263 -26.50 -24.84 -3.75
N ARG A 264 -27.78 -25.00 -3.42
CA ARG A 264 -28.26 -24.82 -2.04
C ARG A 264 -27.46 -25.75 -1.10
N GLY A 265 -26.79 -25.17 -0.09
CA GLY A 265 -25.89 -25.90 0.82
C GLY A 265 -24.41 -25.90 0.43
N GLY A 266 -24.04 -25.25 -0.68
CA GLY A 266 -22.67 -24.82 -0.97
C GLY A 266 -22.66 -23.29 -1.07
N PHE A 267 -21.79 -22.66 -0.27
CA PHE A 267 -21.79 -21.27 0.18
C PHE A 267 -22.79 -20.95 1.30
#